data_AF-A0A965NKJ7-F1
#
_entry.id   AF-A0A965NKJ7-F1
#
_cell.length_a   1.000
_cell.length_b   1.000
_cell.length_c   1.000
_cell.angle_alpha   90.00
_cell.angle_beta   90.00
_cell.angle_gamma   90.00
#
_symmetry.space_group_name_H-M   'P 1'
#
loop_
_entity.id
_entity.type
_entity.pdbx_description
1 polymer ?
#
loop_
_entity_poly.entity_id
_entity_poly.type
_entity_poly.pdbx_seq_one_letter_code
_entity_poly.pdbx_strand_id
1 'polypeptide(L)'
;MVWQKKVMICFMDAGNVAYSILGRVGVVRAPSMVHPLMNVVRIDIIDIKSDRSVLTKVESGVTWSYTSWEAEELSVALFNELKELAKTL
;
A
#
# COMPACT_ATOMS: atom_id res chain seq x y z
N MET A 1 19.68 13.37 -5.28
CA MET A 1 19.99 11.99 -4.87
C MET A 1 18.67 11.21 -4.89
N VAL A 2 18.39 10.43 -5.93
CA VAL A 2 17.13 9.66 -6.00
C VAL A 2 17.34 8.40 -5.18
N TRP A 3 16.81 8.39 -3.95
CA TRP A 3 16.88 7.24 -3.06
C TRP A 3 15.95 6.14 -3.55
N GLN A 4 16.32 5.44 -4.63
CA GLN A 4 15.62 4.22 -5.03
C GLN A 4 15.90 3.13 -4.00
N LYS A 5 14.96 2.93 -3.08
CA LYS A 5 14.99 1.81 -2.13
C LYS A 5 14.16 0.66 -2.67
N LYS A 6 14.64 -0.56 -2.47
CA LYS A 6 13.84 -1.77 -2.71
C LYS A 6 12.89 -1.96 -1.52
N VAL A 7 11.62 -2.21 -1.80
CA VAL A 7 10.61 -2.55 -0.79
C VAL A 7 9.85 -3.79 -1.21
N MET A 8 9.28 -4.46 -0.23
CA MET A 8 8.39 -5.60 -0.43
C MET A 8 7.07 -5.31 0.27
N ILE A 9 5.96 -5.41 -0.47
CA ILE A 9 4.61 -5.33 0.08
C ILE A 9 4.06 -6.75 0.12
N CYS A 10 3.70 -7.20 1.32
CA CYS A 10 3.10 -8.51 1.53
C CYS A 10 1.66 -8.35 1.99
N PHE A 11 0.73 -9.04 1.34
CA PHE A 11 -0.66 -9.10 1.77
C PHE A 11 -1.23 -10.49 1.52
N MET A 12 -2.22 -10.84 2.32
CA MET A 12 -2.95 -12.11 2.19
C MET A 12 -4.29 -11.84 1.52
N ASP A 13 -4.67 -12.73 0.61
CA ASP A 13 -5.95 -12.68 -0.11
C ASP A 13 -6.74 -13.97 0.12
N ALA A 14 -7.97 -14.01 -0.40
CA ALA A 14 -8.85 -15.15 -0.35
C ALA A 14 -8.17 -16.45 -0.84
N GLY A 15 -8.51 -17.58 -0.22
CA GLY A 15 -7.97 -18.88 -0.61
C GLY A 15 -6.59 -19.23 -0.04
N ASN A 16 -6.11 -18.48 0.95
CA ASN A 16 -4.83 -18.68 1.61
C ASN A 16 -3.61 -18.35 0.73
N VAL A 17 -3.76 -17.35 -0.13
CA VAL A 17 -2.68 -16.91 -1.02
C VAL A 17 -1.99 -15.71 -0.39
N ALA A 18 -0.70 -15.84 -0.14
CA ALA A 18 0.16 -14.73 0.26
C ALA A 18 0.82 -14.16 -1.00
N TYR A 19 0.55 -12.89 -1.28
CA TYR A 19 1.21 -12.15 -2.34
C TYR A 19 2.37 -11.35 -1.77
N SER A 20 3.51 -11.37 -2.47
CA SER A 20 4.68 -10.54 -2.18
C SER A 20 5.06 -9.77 -3.42
N ILE A 21 4.84 -8.45 -3.40
CA ILE A 21 5.20 -7.55 -4.47
C ILE A 21 6.53 -6.90 -4.12
N LEU A 22 7.58 -7.24 -4.87
CA LEU A 22 8.88 -6.60 -4.79
C LEU A 22 8.92 -5.42 -5.75
N GLY A 23 9.30 -4.24 -5.28
CA GLY A 23 9.37 -3.05 -6.12
C GLY A 23 10.47 -2.07 -5.74
N ARG A 24 10.69 -1.09 -6.62
CA ARG A 24 11.55 0.07 -6.37
C ARG A 24 10.69 1.27 -6.04
N VAL A 25 11.06 1.98 -4.98
CA VAL A 25 10.31 3.16 -4.52
C VAL A 25 10.97 4.42 -5.03
N GLY A 26 10.18 5.28 -5.66
CA GLY A 26 10.50 6.67 -5.95
C GLY A 26 9.56 7.60 -5.21
N VAL A 27 10.08 8.65 -4.57
CA VAL A 27 9.24 9.70 -3.98
C VAL A 27 8.64 10.53 -5.11
N VAL A 28 7.31 10.60 -5.16
CA VAL A 28 6.57 11.42 -6.13
C VAL A 28 6.24 12.77 -5.52
N ARG A 29 5.89 12.79 -4.22
CA ARG A 29 5.53 14.00 -3.50
C ARG A 29 5.97 13.94 -2.05
N ALA A 30 6.60 15.01 -1.57
CA ALA A 30 6.98 15.17 -0.18
C ALA A 30 6.89 16.66 0.22
N PRO A 31 5.91 17.09 1.02
CA PRO A 31 4.86 16.29 1.69
C PRO A 31 3.62 16.04 0.82
N SER A 32 2.75 15.12 1.25
CA SER A 32 1.38 14.91 0.74
C SER A 32 0.56 16.19 0.84
N MET A 33 -0.40 16.37 -0.06
CA MET A 33 -1.37 17.47 0.00
C MET A 33 -2.40 17.29 1.12
N VAL A 34 -2.59 16.06 1.60
CA VAL A 34 -3.57 15.70 2.61
C VAL A 34 -2.96 15.80 4.01
N HIS A 35 -1.72 15.33 4.21
CA HIS A 35 -1.11 15.32 5.54
C HIS A 35 0.39 15.70 5.51
N PRO A 36 0.83 16.68 6.30
CA PRO A 36 2.19 17.24 6.22
C PRO A 36 3.29 16.26 6.65
N LEU A 37 2.96 15.23 7.42
CA LEU A 37 3.90 14.18 7.86
C LEU A 37 3.92 12.94 6.96
N MET A 38 3.18 12.96 5.85
CA MET A 38 3.11 11.83 4.92
C MET A 38 3.75 12.21 3.59
N ASN A 39 4.39 11.23 2.94
CA ASN A 39 4.93 11.38 1.60
C ASN A 39 4.23 10.40 0.67
N VAL A 40 4.04 10.81 -0.59
CA VAL A 40 3.51 9.93 -1.63
C VAL A 40 4.65 9.36 -2.44
N VAL A 41 4.64 8.03 -2.55
CA VAL A 41 5.67 7.28 -3.27
C VAL A 41 5.03 6.44 -4.37
N ARG A 42 5.75 6.28 -5.47
CA ARG A 42 5.43 5.34 -6.54
C ARG A 42 6.31 4.12 -6.38
N ILE A 43 5.72 2.95 -6.58
CA ILE A 43 6.41 1.67 -6.51
C ILE A 43 6.38 1.07 -7.91
N ASP A 44 7.55 1.02 -8.54
CA ASP A 44 7.71 0.29 -9.80
C ASP A 44 7.95 -1.18 -9.48
N ILE A 45 7.06 -2.05 -9.95
CA ILE A 45 7.07 -3.48 -9.67
C ILE A 45 8.25 -4.14 -10.39
N ILE A 46 9.06 -4.90 -9.64
CA ILE A 46 10.12 -5.76 -10.19
C ILE A 46 9.61 -7.19 -10.34
N ASP A 47 8.96 -7.71 -9.30
CA ASP A 47 8.56 -9.11 -9.22
C ASP A 47 7.30 -9.25 -8.35
N ILE A 48 6.47 -10.23 -8.69
CA ILE A 48 5.27 -10.59 -7.94
C ILE A 48 5.35 -12.09 -7.67
N LYS A 49 5.43 -12.45 -6.40
CA LYS A 49 5.36 -13.84 -5.95
C LYS A 49 4.03 -14.11 -5.29
N SER A 50 3.48 -15.28 -5.56
CA SER A 50 2.29 -15.79 -4.90
C SER A 50 2.58 -17.18 -4.36
N ASP A 51 2.50 -17.31 -3.04
CA ASP A 51 2.69 -18.59 -2.37
C ASP A 51 1.43 -18.92 -1.59
N ARG A 52 0.99 -20.18 -1.68
CA ARG A 52 -0.07 -20.67 -0.80
C ARG A 52 0.57 -21.06 0.52
N SER A 53 0.11 -20.50 1.63
CA SER A 53 0.67 -20.89 2.93
C SER A 53 0.41 -22.38 3.17
N VAL A 54 1.49 -23.13 3.40
CA VAL A 54 1.45 -24.59 3.56
C VAL A 54 0.98 -24.98 4.95
N LEU A 55 1.23 -24.13 5.95
CA LEU A 55 1.06 -24.47 7.37
C LEU A 55 -0.14 -23.79 8.03
N THR A 56 -0.57 -22.64 7.52
CA THR A 56 -1.59 -21.81 8.16
C THR A 56 -2.54 -21.24 7.13
N LYS A 57 -3.84 -21.19 7.44
CA LYS A 57 -4.87 -20.59 6.59
C LYS A 57 -5.59 -19.46 7.31
N VAL A 58 -5.81 -18.37 6.58
CA VAL A 58 -6.72 -17.30 7.02
C VAL A 58 -8.15 -17.68 6.62
N GLU A 59 -9.01 -17.94 7.60
CA GLU A 59 -10.39 -18.37 7.36
C GLU A 59 -11.35 -17.19 7.08
N SER A 60 -11.17 -16.03 7.74
CA SER A 60 -12.15 -14.93 7.70
C SER A 60 -11.56 -13.55 7.33
N GLY A 61 -10.36 -13.52 6.71
CA GLY A 61 -9.65 -12.28 6.37
C GLY A 61 -9.21 -11.47 7.60
N VAL A 62 -8.68 -10.26 7.35
CA VAL A 62 -8.37 -9.29 8.41
C VAL A 62 -9.50 -8.26 8.46
N THR A 63 -10.23 -8.23 9.57
CA THR A 63 -11.25 -7.21 9.84
C THR A 63 -10.63 -6.05 10.61
N TRP A 64 -10.92 -4.82 10.20
CA TRP A 64 -10.50 -3.62 10.92
C TRP A 64 -11.58 -2.55 10.82
N SER A 65 -11.57 -1.62 11.76
CA SER A 65 -12.48 -0.48 11.82
C SER A 65 -11.71 0.76 12.26
N TYR A 66 -12.22 1.94 11.90
CA TYR A 66 -11.66 3.19 12.37
C TYR A 66 -12.03 3.42 13.83
N THR A 67 -11.09 3.98 14.61
CA THR A 67 -11.32 4.34 16.02
C THR A 67 -12.03 5.69 16.16
N SER A 68 -12.00 6.52 15.14
CA SER A 68 -12.66 7.83 15.11
C SER A 68 -13.04 8.21 13.67
N TRP A 69 -13.96 9.16 13.53
CA TRP A 69 -14.43 9.65 12.24
C TRP A 69 -13.32 10.39 11.48
N GLU A 70 -12.47 11.14 12.18
CA GLU A 70 -11.35 11.87 11.60
C GLU A 70 -10.33 10.92 10.96
N ALA A 71 -10.15 9.71 11.51
CA ALA A 71 -9.29 8.69 10.94
C ALA A 71 -9.85 8.14 9.62
N GLU A 72 -11.17 8.00 9.54
CA GLU A 72 -11.86 7.61 8.30
C GLU A 72 -11.75 8.70 7.23
N GLU A 73 -12.02 9.97 7.60
CA GLU A 73 -11.87 11.11 6.70
C GLU A 73 -10.44 11.23 6.15
N LEU A 74 -9.43 11.08 7.01
CA LEU A 74 -8.03 11.10 6.62
C LEU A 74 -7.72 9.97 5.62
N SER A 75 -8.16 8.74 5.91
CA SER A 75 -7.97 7.58 5.03
C SER A 75 -8.59 7.82 3.64
N VAL A 76 -9.85 8.28 3.61
CA VAL A 76 -10.57 8.58 2.37
C VAL A 76 -9.88 9.69 1.57
N ALA A 77 -9.44 10.76 2.24
CA ALA A 77 -8.73 11.87 1.59
C ALA A 77 -7.39 11.40 0.97
N LEU A 78 -6.62 10.58 1.69
CA LEU A 78 -5.37 10.00 1.19
C LEU A 78 -5.62 9.13 -0.05
N PHE A 79 -6.64 8.28 -0.04
CA PHE A 79 -7.00 7.46 -1.20
C PHE A 79 -7.42 8.29 -2.40
N ASN A 80 -8.12 9.40 -2.18
CA ASN A 80 -8.50 10.30 -3.26
C ASN A 80 -7.27 11.01 -3.85
N GLU A 81 -6.31 11.44 -3.03
CA GLU A 81 -5.03 11.98 -3.53
C GLU A 81 -4.31 10.96 -4.43
N LEU A 82 -4.26 9.70 -4.01
CA LEU A 82 -3.64 8.62 -4.79
C LEU A 82 -4.38 8.39 -6.13
N LYS A 83 -5.71 8.41 -6.14
CA LYS A 83 -6.51 8.26 -7.37
C LYS A 83 -6.29 9.41 -8.35
N GLU A 84 -6.20 10.64 -7.87
CA GLU A 84 -5.91 11.80 -8.73
C GLU A 84 -4.49 11.73 -9.31
N LEU A 85 -3.50 11.38 -8.48
CA LEU A 85 -2.13 11.17 -8.95
C LEU A 85 -2.03 10.07 -10.00
N ALA A 86 -2.78 8.97 -9.84
CA ALA A 86 -2.80 7.85 -10.79
C ALA A 86 -3.31 8.24 -12.19
N LYS A 87 -4.08 9.33 -12.33
CA LYS A 87 -4.49 9.85 -13.65
C LYS A 87 -3.37 10.57 -14.39
N THR A 88 -2.32 10.99 -13.69
CA THR A 88 -1.25 11.85 -14.21
C THR A 88 0.10 11.14 -14.32
N LEU A 89 0.18 9.87 -13.91
CA LEU A 89 1.37 9.03 -13.89
C LEU A 89 1.29 7.91 -14.93
#